data_AF-A0A2E2QK69-F1
#
_entry.id   AF-A0A2E2QK69-F1
#
_cell.length_a   1.000
_cell.length_b   1.000
_cell.length_c   1.000
_cell.angle_alpha   90.00
_cell.angle_beta   90.00
_cell.angle_gamma   90.00
#
_symmetry.space_group_name_H-M   'P 1'
#
loop_
_entity.id
_entity.type
_entity.pdbx_description
1 polymer ?
#
loop_
_entity_poly.entity_id
_entity_poly.type
_entity_poly.pdbx_seq_one_letter_code
_entity_poly.pdbx_strand_id
1 'polypeptide(L)' 'MVEDFVRHKGYLTLGTRLKRIGDLLQAEVQQLLDSEGVAIQTGQYPLIAALDEFGPLTVGELAEALGVSQPGITR' A
#
# COMPACT_ATOMS: atom_id res chain seq x y z
N MET A 1 -12.98 15.24 22.34
CA MET A 1 -12.26 14.69 21.18
C MET A 1 -10.80 14.50 21.59
N VAL A 2 -10.21 13.34 21.31
CA VAL A 2 -8.77 13.14 21.53
C VAL A 2 -8.03 13.97 20.48
N GLU A 3 -7.10 14.79 20.94
CA GLU A 3 -6.27 15.63 20.08
C GLU A 3 -5.37 14.76 19.16
N ASP A 4 -5.09 15.23 17.93
CA ASP A 4 -4.24 14.47 16.99
C ASP A 4 -2.78 14.47 17.46
N PHE A 5 -2.43 13.52 18.33
CA PHE A 5 -1.11 13.36 18.92
C PHE A 5 0.02 13.33 17.87
N VAL A 6 -0.24 12.72 16.71
CA VAL A 6 0.74 12.57 15.63
C VAL A 6 1.07 13.94 15.03
N ARG A 7 0.09 14.82 14.86
CA ARG A 7 0.29 16.19 14.34
C ARG A 7 1.18 17.04 15.25
N HIS A 8 1.07 16.88 16.56
CA HIS A 8 1.78 17.71 17.55
C HIS A 8 3.28 17.43 17.65
N LYS A 9 3.76 16.29 17.13
CA LYS A 9 5.17 15.89 17.19
C LYS A 9 6.00 16.37 16.00
N GLY A 10 5.43 17.21 15.13
CA GLY A 10 6.14 17.78 13.99
C GLY A 10 6.65 16.71 13.01
N TYR A 11 7.97 16.67 12.81
CA TYR A 11 8.63 15.71 11.91
C TYR A 11 8.96 14.36 12.56
N LEU A 12 8.93 14.25 13.89
CA LEU A 12 9.25 12.99 14.60
C LEU A 12 8.27 11.86 14.27
N THR A 13 7.08 12.22 13.80
CA THR A 13 6.00 11.30 13.43
C THR A 13 5.73 11.32 11.92
N LEU A 14 6.66 11.82 11.12
CA LEU A 14 6.50 11.96 9.66
C LEU A 14 6.12 10.61 9.01
N GLY A 15 6.80 9.52 9.38
CA GLY A 15 6.49 8.19 8.85
C GLY A 15 5.03 7.78 9.11
N THR A 16 4.50 8.01 10.31
CA THR A 16 3.09 7.74 10.63
C THR A 16 2.14 8.61 9.82
N ARG A 17 2.49 9.87 9.56
CA ARG A 17 1.69 10.79 8.75
C ARG A 17 1.64 10.34 7.30
N LEU A 18 2.79 9.96 6.73
CA LEU A 18 2.85 9.42 5.37
C LEU A 18 2.07 8.10 5.26
N LYS A 19 2.16 7.23 6.28
CA LYS A 19 1.32 6.03 6.33
C LYS A 19 -0.17 6.36 6.29
N ARG A 20 -0.65 7.30 7.11
CA ARG A 20 -2.07 7.72 7.08
C ARG A 20 -2.52 8.21 5.70
N ILE A 21 -1.66 8.96 5.00
CA ILE A 21 -1.94 9.40 3.63
C ILE A 21 -2.01 8.20 2.68
N GLY A 22 -1.05 7.28 2.76
CA GLY A 22 -1.06 6.05 1.96
C GLY A 22 -2.31 5.20 2.20
N ASP A 23 -2.71 5.01 3.46
CA ASP A 23 -3.90 4.26 3.83
C ASP A 23 -5.17 4.91 3.25
N LEU A 24 -5.26 6.25 3.25
CA LEU A 24 -6.38 6.98 2.63
C LEU A 24 -6.40 6.80 1.10
N LEU A 25 -5.25 6.95 0.44
CA LEU A 25 -5.13 6.76 -1.00
C LEU A 25 -5.52 5.33 -1.42
N GLN A 26 -5.10 4.32 -0.65
CA GLN A 26 -5.49 2.93 -0.90
C GLN A 26 -7.00 2.73 -0.74
N ALA A 27 -7.62 3.33 0.29
CA ALA A 27 -9.07 3.24 0.48
C ALA A 27 -9.86 3.87 -0.67
N GLU A 28 -9.39 4.99 -1.21
CA GLU A 28 -10.02 5.62 -2.39
C GLU A 28 -9.89 4.75 -3.64
N VAL A 29 -8.73 4.14 -3.87
CA VAL A 29 -8.56 3.18 -4.98
C VAL A 29 -9.44 1.95 -4.79
N GLN A 30 -9.61 1.44 -3.56
CA GLN A 30 -10.51 0.32 -3.31
C GLN A 30 -11.96 0.66 -3.72
N GLN A 31 -12.44 1.86 -3.40
CA GLN A 31 -13.77 2.31 -3.81
C GLN A 31 -13.93 2.34 -5.34
N LEU A 32 -12.88 2.74 -6.07
CA LEU A 32 -12.87 2.71 -7.53
C LEU A 32 -12.90 1.27 -8.07
N LEU A 33 -12.09 0.37 -7.51
CA LEU A 33 -12.10 -1.05 -7.91
C LEU A 33 -13.48 -1.67 -7.68
N ASP A 34 -14.10 -1.38 -6.54
CA ASP A 34 -15.43 -1.86 -6.20
C ASP A 34 -16.49 -1.30 -7.17
N SER A 35 -16.39 -0.03 -7.57
CA SER A 35 -17.33 0.57 -8.53
C SER A 35 -17.20 0.00 -9.94
N GLU A 36 -16.01 -0.44 -10.33
CA GLU A 36 -15.73 -1.12 -11.60
C GLU A 36 -15.98 -2.64 -11.54
N GLY A 37 -16.41 -3.17 -10.38
CA GLY A 37 -16.66 -4.60 -10.19
C GLY A 37 -15.40 -5.47 -10.19
N VAL A 38 -14.23 -4.87 -9.93
CA VAL A 38 -12.95 -5.56 -9.88
C VAL A 38 -12.75 -6.17 -8.48
N ALA A 39 -12.82 -7.49 -8.39
CA ALA A 39 -12.69 -8.24 -7.14
C ALA A 39 -11.22 -8.42 -6.68
N ILE A 40 -10.47 -7.33 -6.55
CA ILE A 40 -9.07 -7.32 -6.12
C ILE A 40 -8.93 -6.33 -4.96
N GLN A 41 -8.14 -6.70 -3.94
CA GLN A 41 -7.78 -5.75 -2.90
C GLN A 41 -6.71 -4.79 -3.41
N THR A 42 -6.82 -3.49 -3.11
CA THR A 42 -5.86 -2.49 -3.60
C THR A 42 -4.39 -2.86 -3.32
N GLY A 43 -4.09 -3.48 -2.18
CA GLY A 43 -2.74 -3.96 -1.85
C GLY A 43 -2.22 -5.09 -2.76
N GLN A 44 -3.10 -5.84 -3.42
CA GLN A 44 -2.75 -6.92 -4.34
C GLN A 44 -2.43 -6.42 -5.75
N TYR A 45 -2.98 -5.27 -6.16
CA TYR A 45 -2.81 -4.76 -7.51
C TYR A 45 -1.33 -4.57 -7.92
N PRO A 46 -0.45 -3.97 -7.09
CA PRO A 46 0.97 -3.84 -7.44
C PRO A 46 1.68 -5.18 -7.68
N LEU A 47 1.27 -6.25 -6.97
CA LEU A 47 1.83 -7.59 -7.18
C LEU A 47 1.41 -8.15 -8.53
N ILE A 48 0.13 -8.02 -8.88
CA ILE A 48 -0.42 -8.51 -10.16
C ILE A 48 0.20 -7.73 -11.32
N ALA A 49 0.30 -6.40 -11.19
CA ALA A 49 0.93 -5.55 -12.20
C ALA A 49 2.40 -5.92 -12.44
N ALA A 50 3.17 -6.18 -11.38
CA ALA A 50 4.56 -6.62 -11.51
C ALA A 50 4.68 -7.99 -12.20
N LEU A 51 3.78 -8.93 -11.90
CA LEU A 51 3.76 -10.25 -12.55
C LEU A 51 3.33 -10.16 -14.03
N ASP A 52 2.42 -9.25 -14.36
CA ASP A 52 2.00 -8.98 -15.75
C ASP A 52 3.14 -8.37 -16.57
N GLU A 53 3.88 -7.41 -15.99
CA GLU A 53 4.96 -6.68 -16.68
C GLU A 53 6.27 -7.47 -16.77
N PHE A 54 6.68 -8.13 -15.69
CA PHE A 54 7.99 -8.79 -15.58
C PHE A 54 7.92 -10.33 -15.71
N GLY A 55 6.73 -10.90 -15.74
CA GLY A 55 6.52 -12.34 -15.76
C GLY A 55 6.75 -12.99 -14.38
N PRO A 56 7.13 -14.28 -14.34
CA PRO A 56 7.34 -15.00 -13.09
C PRO A 56 8.46 -14.37 -12.24
N LEU A 57 8.12 -13.96 -11.03
CA LEU A 57 9.05 -13.41 -10.04
C LEU A 57 8.98 -14.20 -8.73
N THR A 58 10.11 -14.33 -8.05
CA THR A 58 10.18 -14.82 -6.67
C THR A 58 9.61 -13.78 -5.69
N VAL A 59 9.27 -14.21 -4.47
CA VAL A 59 8.83 -13.29 -3.39
C VAL A 59 9.90 -12.25 -3.05
N GLY A 60 11.18 -12.58 -3.22
CA GLY A 60 12.30 -11.65 -3.06
C GLY A 60 12.30 -10.57 -4.13
N GLU A 61 12.20 -10.99 -5.40
CA GLU A 61 12.18 -10.06 -6.54
C GLU A 61 10.92 -9.18 -6.54
N LEU A 62 9.77 -9.69 -6.10
CA LEU A 62 8.57 -8.88 -5.90
C LEU A 62 8.78 -7.83 -4.80
N ALA A 63 9.36 -8.20 -3.66
CA ALA A 63 9.64 -7.25 -2.58
C ALA A 63 10.60 -6.15 -3.05
N GLU A 64 11.61 -6.51 -3.83
CA GLU A 64 12.56 -5.57 -4.43
C GLU A 64 11.89 -4.65 -5.46
N ALA A 65 11.14 -5.21 -6.42
CA ALA A 65 10.46 -4.44 -7.46
C ALA A 65 9.43 -3.44 -6.89
N LEU A 66 8.71 -3.83 -5.83
CA LEU A 66 7.71 -2.98 -5.19
C LEU A 66 8.31 -2.02 -4.15
N GLY A 67 9.60 -2.15 -3.82
CA GLY A 67 10.26 -1.31 -2.81
C GLY A 67 9.68 -1.48 -1.39
N VAL A 68 9.16 -2.66 -1.06
CA VAL A 68 8.53 -2.96 0.24
C VAL A 68 9.24 -4.11 0.95
N SER A 69 9.12 -4.16 2.27
CA SER A 69 9.63 -5.31 3.02
C SER A 69 8.81 -6.58 2.74
N GLN A 70 9.44 -7.75 2.67
CA GLN A 70 8.77 -9.04 2.46
C GLN A 70 7.54 -9.32 3.37
N PRO A 71 7.49 -8.93 4.66
CA PRO A 71 6.29 -9.11 5.49
C PRO A 71 5.05 -8.34 5.02
N GLY A 72 5.21 -7.41 4.07
CA GLY A 72 4.13 -6.71 3.37
C GLY A 72 3.68 -7.42 2.08
N ILE A 73 4.46 -8.39 1.58
CA ILE A 73 4.19 -9.16 0.35
C ILE A 73 3.54 -10.50 0.67
N THR A 74 3.87 -11.12 1.81
CA THR A 74 3.45 -12.49 2.16
C THR A 74 2.14 -12.59 2.95
N ARG A 75 1.41 -11.48 3.12
CA ARG A 75 0.24 -11.39 3.99
C ARG A 75 -1.06 -11.28 3.21
#